data_AF-A0A9E5FJ80-F1
#
_entry.id   AF-A0A9E5FJ80-F1
#
_cell.length_a   1.000
_cell.length_b   1.000
_cell.length_c   1.000
_cell.angle_alpha   90.00
_cell.angle_beta   90.00
_cell.angle_gamma   90.00
#
_symmetry.space_group_name_H-M   'P 1'
#
loop_
_entity.id
_entity.type
_entity.pdbx_description
1 polymer ?
#
loop_
_entity_poly.entity_id
_entity_poly.type
_entity_poly.pdbx_seq_one_letter_code
_entity_poly.pdbx_strand_id
1 'polypeptide(L)'
;MKNTFLFLIALGLCCACSDGQNKLETELEAKLKQEAAAASDKLEAERNRLEEERLALKAEREAAQIQKEKDEENARLQDQFSQSDLAMVNKSRAYFHSEPRAETIYNRKFLIRGNEIRIIRMSSNGFGYVEYYNEENDKYTKGWLDLHDLVPIEYGC
;
A
#
# COMPACT_ATOMS: atom_id res chain seq x y z
N MET A 1 59.12 90.97 8.30
CA MET A 1 57.79 90.35 8.56
C MET A 1 57.52 89.38 7.44
N LYS A 2 57.24 88.12 7.82
CA LYS A 2 57.02 86.93 6.96
C LYS A 2 55.55 86.83 6.54
N ASN A 3 55.27 85.91 5.60
CA ASN A 3 53.97 85.34 5.14
C ASN A 3 53.60 85.80 3.72
N THR A 4 53.91 85.11 2.61
CA THR A 4 53.77 83.69 2.19
C THR A 4 52.32 83.23 1.91
N PHE A 5 52.16 82.52 0.78
CA PHE A 5 51.02 81.68 0.30
C PHE A 5 49.81 82.41 -0.32
N LEU A 6 49.53 82.41 -1.63
CA LEU A 6 49.58 81.38 -2.70
C LEU A 6 48.64 80.20 -2.42
N PHE A 7 47.37 80.31 -2.87
CA PHE A 7 46.46 79.17 -3.04
C PHE A 7 45.66 79.36 -4.33
N LEU A 8 46.23 78.82 -5.41
CA LEU A 8 45.61 78.57 -6.71
C LEU A 8 45.20 77.09 -6.72
N ILE A 9 44.00 76.84 -7.26
CA ILE A 9 43.57 75.59 -7.90
C ILE A 9 43.31 74.40 -6.95
N ALA A 10 42.03 74.11 -6.74
CA ALA A 10 41.54 72.75 -6.51
C ALA A 10 40.09 72.63 -7.02
N LEU A 11 39.94 72.70 -8.34
CA LEU A 11 38.75 72.25 -9.06
C LEU A 11 39.19 70.99 -9.80
N GLY A 12 38.63 69.85 -9.41
CA GLY A 12 38.83 68.57 -10.10
C GLY A 12 39.35 67.47 -9.18
N LEU A 13 38.43 66.62 -8.70
CA LEU A 13 38.55 65.17 -8.50
C LEU A 13 37.45 64.67 -7.55
N CYS A 14 36.22 64.56 -8.07
CA CYS A 14 35.16 63.74 -7.48
C CYS A 14 34.39 63.03 -8.61
N CYS A 15 35.12 62.37 -9.52
CA CYS A 15 34.56 61.40 -10.46
C CYS A 15 35.49 60.18 -10.50
N ALA A 16 35.59 59.44 -9.40
CA ALA A 16 36.33 58.16 -9.38
C ALA A 16 35.95 57.27 -8.19
N CYS A 17 34.65 57.04 -7.93
CA CYS A 17 34.18 56.02 -6.95
C CYS A 17 32.81 55.42 -7.33
N SER A 18 32.46 55.29 -8.62
CA SER A 18 31.15 54.75 -9.03
C SER A 18 31.18 53.33 -9.62
N ASP A 19 32.34 52.83 -10.06
CA ASP A 19 32.45 51.51 -10.72
C ASP A 19 32.62 50.32 -9.75
N GLY A 20 33.08 50.57 -8.52
CA GLY A 20 33.33 49.52 -7.52
C GLY A 20 32.07 49.02 -6.80
N GLN A 21 31.08 49.89 -6.59
CA GLN A 21 29.84 49.53 -5.87
C GLN A 21 28.92 48.65 -6.73
N ASN A 22 28.76 48.97 -8.02
CA ASN A 22 27.91 48.20 -8.94
C ASN A 22 28.37 46.74 -9.12
N LYS A 23 29.69 46.49 -9.07
CA LYS A 23 30.27 45.14 -9.22
C LYS A 23 30.10 44.28 -7.97
N LEU A 24 30.15 44.89 -6.79
CA LEU A 24 29.95 44.20 -5.52
C LEU A 24 28.47 43.82 -5.31
N GLU A 25 27.55 44.71 -5.69
CA GLU A 25 26.10 44.45 -5.63
C GLU A 25 25.69 43.31 -6.57
N THR A 26 26.19 43.29 -7.81
CA THR A 26 25.89 42.21 -8.76
C THR A 26 26.44 40.85 -8.31
N GLU A 27 27.62 40.81 -7.69
CA GLU A 27 28.21 39.57 -7.17
C GLU A 27 27.45 39.06 -5.92
N LEU A 28 26.97 39.96 -5.08
CA LEU A 28 26.14 39.63 -3.92
C LEU A 28 24.76 39.10 -4.35
N GLU A 29 24.12 39.73 -5.33
CA GLU A 29 22.85 39.25 -5.90
C GLU A 29 22.99 37.88 -6.57
N ALA A 30 24.10 37.63 -7.27
CA ALA A 30 24.37 36.33 -7.88
C ALA A 30 24.52 35.23 -6.82
N LYS A 31 25.23 35.50 -5.71
CA LYS A 31 25.36 34.56 -4.59
C LYS A 31 24.01 34.30 -3.90
N LEU A 32 23.22 35.35 -3.67
CA LEU A 32 21.87 35.21 -3.08
C LEU A 32 20.94 34.38 -3.96
N LYS A 33 20.96 34.58 -5.29
CA LYS A 33 20.19 33.77 -6.24
C LYS A 33 20.67 32.31 -6.28
N GLN A 34 21.98 32.09 -6.22
CA GLN A 34 22.56 30.76 -6.19
C GLN A 34 22.20 30.00 -4.89
N GLU A 35 22.26 30.67 -3.75
CA GLU A 35 21.85 30.12 -2.46
C GLU A 35 20.34 29.86 -2.41
N ALA A 36 19.52 30.76 -2.96
CA ALA A 36 18.08 30.58 -3.07
C ALA A 36 17.70 29.40 -3.98
N ALA A 37 18.39 29.22 -5.11
CA ALA A 37 18.21 28.07 -6.00
C ALA A 37 18.59 26.77 -5.29
N ALA A 38 19.77 26.72 -4.64
CA ALA A 38 20.21 25.54 -3.89
C ALA A 38 19.29 25.21 -2.70
N ALA A 39 18.70 26.21 -2.06
CA ALA A 39 17.71 26.02 -1.00
C ALA A 39 16.38 25.48 -1.56
N SER A 40 15.94 25.98 -2.72
CA SER A 40 14.75 25.50 -3.43
C SER A 40 14.90 24.03 -3.84
N ASP A 41 16.05 23.65 -4.42
CA ASP A 41 16.32 22.27 -4.86
C ASP A 41 16.31 21.29 -3.68
N LYS A 42 16.90 21.69 -2.55
CA LYS A 42 16.85 20.89 -1.30
C LYS A 42 15.43 20.72 -0.79
N LEU A 43 14.63 21.78 -0.84
CA LEU A 43 13.25 21.76 -0.38
C LEU A 43 12.36 20.89 -1.29
N GLU A 44 12.59 20.92 -2.60
CA GLU A 44 11.91 20.04 -3.55
C GLU A 44 12.29 18.57 -3.35
N ALA A 45 13.58 18.27 -3.16
CA ALA A 45 14.03 16.91 -2.86
C ALA A 45 13.39 16.36 -1.57
N GLU A 46 13.34 17.18 -0.51
CA GLU A 46 12.71 16.79 0.75
C GLU A 46 11.19 16.60 0.60
N ARG A 47 10.51 17.47 -0.17
CA ARG A 47 9.07 17.31 -0.48
C ARG A 47 8.81 15.97 -1.18
N ASN A 48 9.61 15.64 -2.20
CA ASN A 48 9.43 14.41 -2.96
C ASN A 48 9.67 13.18 -2.07
N ARG A 49 10.70 13.21 -1.20
CA ARG A 49 10.94 12.16 -0.22
C ARG A 49 9.77 11.97 0.76
N LEU A 50 9.24 13.06 1.29
CA LEU A 50 8.09 13.02 2.20
C LEU A 50 6.83 12.52 1.50
N GLU A 51 6.66 12.83 0.22
CA GLU A 51 5.54 12.34 -0.58
C GLU A 51 5.62 10.82 -0.81
N GLU A 52 6.80 10.30 -1.15
CA GLU A 52 7.04 8.86 -1.28
C GLU A 52 6.77 8.11 0.04
N GLU A 53 7.26 8.65 1.17
CA GLU A 53 7.00 8.08 2.49
C GLU A 53 5.51 8.06 2.83
N ARG A 54 4.80 9.17 2.52
CA ARG A 54 3.35 9.24 2.75
C ARG A 54 2.57 8.24 1.90
N LEU A 55 2.99 8.02 0.65
CA LEU A 55 2.37 7.04 -0.24
C LEU A 55 2.63 5.61 0.25
N ALA A 56 3.86 5.31 0.68
CA ALA A 56 4.19 4.00 1.25
C ALA A 56 3.37 3.72 2.51
N LEU A 57 3.30 4.69 3.43
CA LEU A 57 2.51 4.57 4.66
C LEU A 57 1.01 4.41 4.37
N LYS A 58 0.49 5.10 3.35
CA LYS A 58 -0.91 4.96 2.95
C LYS A 58 -1.19 3.55 2.40
N ALA A 59 -0.31 3.04 1.54
CA ALA A 59 -0.44 1.68 0.99
C ALA A 59 -0.35 0.60 2.08
N GLU A 60 0.55 0.78 3.06
CA GLU A 60 0.67 -0.12 4.21
C GLU A 60 -0.61 -0.14 5.05
N ARG A 61 -1.19 1.03 5.34
CA ARG A 61 -2.45 1.14 6.08
C ARG A 61 -3.62 0.51 5.33
N GLU A 62 -3.71 0.73 4.02
CA GLU A 62 -4.75 0.11 3.18
C GLU A 62 -4.59 -1.41 3.17
N ALA A 63 -3.36 -1.93 3.03
CA ALA A 63 -3.10 -3.37 3.11
C ALA A 63 -3.47 -3.96 4.47
N ALA A 64 -3.13 -3.28 5.57
CA ALA A 64 -3.49 -3.71 6.92
C ALA A 64 -5.01 -3.70 7.15
N GLN A 65 -5.70 -2.69 6.64
CA GLN A 65 -7.17 -2.60 6.72
C GLN A 65 -7.84 -3.73 5.94
N ILE A 66 -7.40 -4.01 4.72
CA ILE A 66 -7.89 -5.14 3.90
C ILE A 66 -7.64 -6.47 4.62
N GLN A 67 -6.45 -6.64 5.22
CA GLN A 67 -6.14 -7.87 5.95
C GLN A 67 -7.07 -8.05 7.17
N LYS A 68 -7.30 -6.98 7.93
CA LYS A 68 -8.22 -7.00 9.06
C LYS A 68 -9.65 -7.37 8.65
N GLU A 69 -10.16 -6.79 7.56
CA GLU A 69 -11.49 -7.11 7.04
C GLU A 69 -11.61 -8.58 6.63
N LYS A 70 -10.58 -9.12 5.96
CA LYS A 70 -10.53 -10.54 5.61
C LYS A 70 -10.51 -11.44 6.85
N ASP A 71 -9.75 -11.08 7.87
CA ASP A 71 -9.67 -11.86 9.11
C ASP A 71 -11.02 -11.85 9.86
N GLU A 72 -11.71 -10.70 9.88
CA GLU A 72 -13.06 -10.58 10.44
C GLU A 72 -14.10 -11.40 9.66
N GLU A 73 -14.04 -11.38 8.32
CA GLU A 73 -14.91 -12.20 7.45
C GLU A 73 -14.67 -13.69 7.66
N ASN A 74 -13.41 -14.13 7.66
CA ASN A 74 -13.04 -15.51 7.90
C ASN A 74 -13.50 -16.01 9.28
N ALA A 75 -13.41 -15.15 10.31
CA ALA A 75 -13.93 -15.48 11.64
C ALA A 75 -15.45 -15.65 11.64
N ARG A 76 -16.18 -14.82 10.90
CA ARG A 76 -17.65 -14.96 10.73
C ARG A 76 -18.03 -16.25 10.03
N LEU A 77 -17.33 -16.59 8.94
CA LEU A 77 -17.54 -17.88 8.27
C LEU A 77 -17.21 -19.03 9.21
N GLN A 78 -16.15 -18.90 10.01
CA GLN A 78 -15.80 -19.93 10.96
C GLN A 78 -16.90 -20.17 11.98
N ASP A 79 -17.47 -19.11 12.54
CA ASP A 79 -18.61 -19.18 13.46
C ASP A 79 -19.84 -19.81 12.80
N GLN A 80 -20.16 -19.39 11.56
CA GLN A 80 -21.32 -19.89 10.81
C GLN A 80 -21.26 -21.42 10.58
N PHE A 81 -20.10 -21.95 10.21
CA PHE A 81 -19.94 -23.40 9.99
C PHE A 81 -19.53 -24.16 11.25
N SER A 82 -19.31 -23.49 12.39
CA SER A 82 -19.03 -24.18 13.66
C SER A 82 -20.24 -24.95 14.21
N GLN A 83 -21.45 -24.57 13.78
CA GLN A 83 -22.71 -25.15 14.25
C GLN A 83 -23.29 -26.21 13.31
N SER A 84 -22.70 -26.42 12.12
CA SER A 84 -23.15 -27.44 11.18
C SER A 84 -21.97 -28.17 10.54
N ASP A 85 -21.93 -29.48 10.71
CA ASP A 85 -20.97 -30.36 10.04
C ASP A 85 -21.28 -30.55 8.55
N LEU A 86 -22.43 -30.07 8.08
CA LEU A 86 -22.89 -30.23 6.70
C LEU A 86 -23.00 -28.90 5.99
N ALA A 87 -22.55 -28.88 4.75
CA ALA A 87 -22.62 -27.73 3.89
C ALA A 87 -23.03 -28.14 2.47
N MET A 88 -23.54 -27.17 1.72
CA MET A 88 -23.86 -27.32 0.31
C MET A 88 -23.05 -26.34 -0.51
N VAL A 89 -22.59 -26.78 -1.67
CA VAL A 89 -21.91 -25.89 -2.62
C VAL A 89 -22.90 -24.90 -3.22
N ASN A 90 -22.63 -23.61 -3.09
CA ASN A 90 -23.48 -22.52 -3.59
C ASN A 90 -22.94 -21.91 -4.91
N LYS A 91 -21.65 -22.09 -5.21
CA LYS A 91 -21.03 -21.59 -6.44
C LYS A 91 -21.14 -22.59 -7.59
N SER A 92 -21.05 -22.10 -8.82
CA SER A 92 -21.06 -22.96 -10.01
C SER A 92 -19.95 -24.01 -9.99
N ARG A 93 -18.77 -23.64 -9.45
CA ARG A 93 -17.65 -24.55 -9.20
C ARG A 93 -16.93 -24.14 -7.92
N ALA A 94 -16.77 -25.09 -7.01
CA ALA A 94 -15.92 -24.97 -5.83
C ALA A 94 -14.72 -25.91 -6.01
N TYR A 95 -13.52 -25.35 -6.17
CA TYR A 95 -12.32 -26.13 -6.48
C TYR A 95 -11.68 -26.70 -5.23
N PHE A 96 -11.17 -27.93 -5.30
CA PHE A 96 -10.36 -28.50 -4.24
C PHE A 96 -8.96 -27.90 -4.23
N HIS A 97 -8.46 -27.60 -3.04
CA HIS A 97 -7.11 -27.12 -2.80
C HIS A 97 -6.31 -28.16 -1.99
N SER A 98 -5.00 -28.24 -2.25
CA SER A 98 -4.09 -29.12 -1.49
C SER A 98 -3.74 -28.56 -0.12
N GLU A 99 -3.78 -27.23 0.01
CA GLU A 99 -3.57 -26.46 1.24
C GLU A 99 -4.71 -25.44 1.37
N PRO A 100 -4.99 -24.92 2.57
CA PRO A 100 -6.04 -23.93 2.78
C PRO A 100 -5.59 -22.56 2.25
N ARG A 101 -5.36 -22.40 0.95
CA ARG A 101 -4.99 -21.12 0.33
C ARG A 101 -5.43 -21.07 -1.13
N ALA A 102 -5.76 -19.88 -1.61
CA ALA A 102 -6.34 -19.68 -2.93
C ALA A 102 -5.43 -20.16 -4.07
N GLU A 103 -4.11 -20.12 -3.89
CA GLU A 103 -3.12 -20.42 -4.93
C GLU A 103 -2.91 -21.93 -5.15
N THR A 104 -3.42 -22.80 -4.28
CA THR A 104 -3.15 -24.24 -4.31
C THR A 104 -4.25 -25.10 -4.92
N ILE A 105 -4.89 -24.63 -5.99
CA ILE A 105 -5.90 -25.43 -6.70
C ILE A 105 -5.27 -26.77 -7.13
N TYR A 106 -5.80 -27.86 -6.59
CA TYR A 106 -5.30 -29.21 -6.80
C TYR A 106 -6.00 -29.87 -7.98
N ASN A 107 -5.23 -30.17 -9.04
CA ASN A 107 -5.66 -30.98 -10.18
C ASN A 107 -6.97 -30.55 -10.86
N ARG A 108 -7.39 -29.28 -10.67
CA ARG A 108 -8.66 -28.72 -11.16
C ARG A 108 -9.88 -29.57 -10.81
N LYS A 109 -9.82 -30.36 -9.73
CA LYS A 109 -11.00 -31.08 -9.21
C LYS A 109 -11.92 -30.04 -8.57
N PHE A 110 -13.21 -30.17 -8.81
CA PHE A 110 -14.21 -29.26 -8.25
C PHE A 110 -15.50 -30.00 -7.94
N LEU A 111 -16.28 -29.41 -7.05
CA LEU A 111 -17.68 -29.71 -6.85
C LEU A 111 -18.53 -28.64 -7.53
N ILE A 112 -19.77 -29.01 -7.85
CA ILE A 112 -20.73 -28.11 -8.49
C ILE A 112 -21.81 -27.71 -7.50
N ARG A 113 -22.53 -26.63 -7.82
CA ARG A 113 -23.67 -26.15 -7.04
C ARG A 113 -24.63 -27.30 -6.72
N GLY A 114 -25.06 -27.36 -5.47
CA GLY A 114 -26.00 -28.36 -4.97
C GLY A 114 -25.35 -29.63 -4.45
N ASN A 115 -24.04 -29.85 -4.63
CA ASN A 115 -23.37 -30.96 -3.95
C ASN A 115 -23.34 -30.71 -2.44
N GLU A 116 -23.83 -31.69 -1.68
CA GLU A 116 -23.73 -31.72 -0.22
C GLU A 116 -22.41 -32.33 0.20
N ILE A 117 -21.82 -31.77 1.25
CA ILE A 117 -20.51 -32.17 1.77
C ILE A 117 -20.53 -32.16 3.29
N ARG A 118 -19.60 -32.92 3.86
CA ARG A 118 -19.29 -32.85 5.29
C ARG A 118 -18.03 -32.02 5.51
N ILE A 119 -18.09 -31.04 6.40
CA ILE A 119 -16.92 -30.31 6.88
C ILE A 119 -16.30 -31.13 8.02
N ILE A 120 -15.03 -31.49 7.89
CA ILE A 120 -14.29 -32.29 8.87
C ILE A 120 -13.44 -31.40 9.77
N ARG A 121 -12.87 -30.33 9.21
CA ARG A 121 -11.97 -29.42 9.91
C ARG A 121 -12.05 -28.04 9.30
N MET A 122 -11.89 -27.02 10.14
CA MET A 122 -11.81 -25.64 9.70
C MET A 122 -10.38 -25.09 9.81
N SER A 123 -10.07 -24.13 8.95
CA SER A 123 -8.88 -23.30 9.00
C SER A 123 -9.28 -21.84 9.23
N SER A 124 -8.44 -21.06 9.91
CA SER A 124 -8.72 -19.66 10.27
C SER A 124 -8.72 -18.69 9.08
N ASN A 125 -8.39 -19.17 7.88
CA ASN A 125 -8.24 -18.37 6.67
C ASN A 125 -9.37 -18.58 5.66
N GLY A 126 -10.55 -18.98 6.14
CA GLY A 126 -11.75 -19.12 5.30
C GLY A 126 -11.81 -20.42 4.51
N PHE A 127 -11.00 -21.43 4.86
CA PHE A 127 -11.05 -22.75 4.21
C PHE A 127 -11.55 -23.83 5.17
N GLY A 128 -12.36 -24.75 4.62
CA GLY A 128 -12.79 -25.98 5.28
C GLY A 128 -12.15 -27.20 4.62
N TYR A 129 -11.63 -28.14 5.41
CA TYR A 129 -11.30 -29.47 4.93
C TYR A 129 -12.57 -30.31 4.92
N VAL A 130 -12.94 -30.79 3.74
CA VAL A 130 -14.24 -31.41 3.51
C VAL A 130 -14.09 -32.84 3.01
N GLU A 131 -15.16 -33.60 3.16
CA GLU A 131 -15.36 -34.90 2.55
C GLU A 131 -16.65 -34.87 1.73
N TYR A 132 -16.51 -35.26 0.47
CA TYR A 132 -17.60 -35.41 -0.48
C TYR A 132 -17.70 -36.89 -0.88
N TYR A 133 -18.90 -37.44 -0.82
CA TYR A 133 -19.21 -38.76 -1.32
C TYR A 133 -19.96 -38.64 -2.64
N ASN A 134 -19.43 -39.26 -3.69
CA ASN A 134 -20.09 -39.31 -4.98
C ASN A 134 -20.84 -40.64 -5.15
N GLU A 135 -22.18 -40.57 -5.14
CA GLU A 135 -23.06 -41.74 -5.29
C GLU A 135 -22.96 -42.41 -6.67
N GLU A 136 -22.63 -41.66 -7.72
CA GLU A 136 -22.58 -42.19 -9.09
C GLU A 136 -21.42 -43.18 -9.29
N ASN A 137 -20.34 -43.03 -8.52
CA ASN A 137 -19.14 -43.83 -8.69
C ASN A 137 -18.59 -44.44 -7.39
N ASP A 138 -19.34 -44.32 -6.28
CA ASP A 138 -19.01 -44.88 -4.96
C ASP A 138 -17.60 -44.48 -4.48
N LYS A 139 -17.27 -43.18 -4.58
CA LYS A 139 -15.95 -42.66 -4.18
C LYS A 139 -16.06 -41.46 -3.26
N TYR A 140 -15.18 -41.47 -2.26
CA TYR A 140 -14.91 -40.31 -1.41
C TYR A 140 -13.82 -39.44 -2.01
N THR A 141 -14.04 -38.12 -1.99
CA THR A 141 -13.04 -37.11 -2.31
C THR A 141 -12.87 -36.19 -1.11
N LYS A 142 -11.61 -35.93 -0.73
CA LYS A 142 -11.27 -35.03 0.37
C LYS A 142 -10.34 -33.95 -0.10
N GLY A 143 -10.42 -32.78 0.54
CA GLY A 143 -9.54 -31.65 0.25
C GLY A 143 -10.04 -30.38 0.90
N TRP A 144 -9.31 -29.29 0.69
CA TRP A 144 -9.71 -27.97 1.18
C TRP A 144 -10.64 -27.30 0.17
N LEU A 145 -11.74 -26.73 0.66
CA LEU A 145 -12.63 -25.85 -0.11
C LEU A 145 -12.69 -24.48 0.55
N ASP A 146 -12.88 -23.45 -0.26
CA ASP A 146 -13.17 -22.10 0.19
C ASP A 146 -14.59 -22.07 0.80
N LEU A 147 -14.70 -21.62 2.05
CA LEU A 147 -15.99 -21.52 2.75
C LEU A 147 -16.93 -20.49 2.11
N HIS A 148 -16.42 -19.49 1.38
CA HIS A 148 -17.24 -18.53 0.64
C HIS A 148 -18.02 -19.18 -0.51
N ASP A 149 -17.58 -20.36 -0.97
CA ASP A 149 -18.25 -21.10 -2.04
C ASP A 149 -19.35 -22.03 -1.51
N LEU A 150 -19.53 -22.08 -0.19
CA LEU A 150 -20.41 -22.99 0.54
C LEU A 150 -21.51 -22.23 1.29
N VAL A 151 -22.56 -22.96 1.66
CA VAL A 151 -23.57 -22.50 2.62
C VAL A 151 -23.81 -23.62 3.64
N PRO A 152 -23.98 -23.31 4.94
CA PRO A 152 -24.30 -24.32 5.93
C PRO A 152 -25.69 -24.91 5.64
N ILE A 153 -25.85 -26.21 5.87
CA ILE A 153 -27.16 -26.85 5.88
C ILE A 153 -27.66 -26.80 7.32
N GLU A 154 -28.63 -25.93 7.58
CA GLU A 154 -29.33 -25.91 8.86
C GLU A 154 -30.47 -26.93 8.81
N TYR A 155 -30.41 -27.95 9.66
CA TYR A 155 -31.62 -28.72 9.96
C TYR A 155 -32.48 -27.85 10.86
N GLY A 156 -33.54 -27.26 10.30
CA GLY A 156 -34.54 -26.54 11.08
C GLY A 156 -35.08 -27.46 12.18
N CYS A 157 -34.82 -27.10 13.43
CA CYS A 157 -35.48 -27.67 14.59
C CYS A 157 -36.89 -27.08 14.74
#